data_AF-A0A524C391-F1
#
_entry.id   AF-A0A524C391-F1
#
_cell.length_a   1.000
_cell.length_b   1.000
_cell.length_c   1.000
_cell.angle_alpha   90.00
_cell.angle_beta   90.00
_cell.angle_gamma   90.00
#
_symmetry.space_group_name_H-M   'P 1'
#
loop_
_entity.id
_entity.type
_entity.pdbx_description
1 polymer ?
#
loop_
_entity_poly.entity_id
_entity_poly.type
_entity_poly.pdbx_seq_one_letter_code
_entity_poly.pdbx_strand_id
1 'polypeptide(L)'
;MDESELVSWLLEQGGPSVHFRTLVDLVGHQDVLKVSCALDDLINSPIVKMWLDRLSGGLSLKAIHSSRPDSYENTMGKLVQLGMRAGLQPFDNMTLRYRAWLTDNPPGEEEVFGPFKRIVLAALLSYAGYDETSTVKTIVTRRLGILHRSVMNGSLSEIYASEEDQKHVPGVHSPHRLIRAGLKGRLGLALPFVYDLLALGNAHQVLKDPVQRAKLEKVIDVVMSEEYQSLPPGYGVVQRGDRYYVVGWSVHLPKVSSENGARMLWMMELLAPFERARTSTWFREAWHRIEMQKTLRGTYRFPTRWVSDQASGYWVNGAYMALGGRRTDSVIEQESTFRVLWLKHLMTR
;
A
#
# COMPACT_ATOMS: atom_id res chain seq x y z
N MET A 1 8.55 -29.47 1.09
CA MET A 1 7.96 -28.97 -0.16
C MET A 1 8.84 -27.87 -0.69
N ASP A 2 9.26 -28.00 -1.96
CA ASP A 2 9.90 -26.92 -2.71
C ASP A 2 8.86 -25.91 -3.24
N GLU A 3 9.32 -24.89 -3.97
CA GLU A 3 8.43 -23.83 -4.45
C GLU A 3 7.36 -24.32 -5.45
N SER A 4 7.71 -25.25 -6.34
CA SER A 4 6.77 -25.82 -7.32
C SER A 4 5.71 -26.68 -6.64
N GLU A 5 6.14 -27.49 -5.65
CA GLU A 5 5.25 -28.28 -4.82
C GLU A 5 4.30 -27.38 -3.99
N LEU A 6 4.79 -26.28 -3.43
CA LEU A 6 3.95 -25.32 -2.71
C LEU A 6 2.91 -24.64 -3.60
N VAL A 7 3.27 -24.25 -4.82
CA VAL A 7 2.33 -23.69 -5.80
C VAL A 7 1.23 -24.70 -6.13
N SER A 8 1.61 -25.96 -6.41
CA SER A 8 0.66 -27.03 -6.72
C SER A 8 -0.29 -27.28 -5.55
N TRP A 9 0.24 -27.30 -4.32
CA TRP A 9 -0.56 -27.45 -3.11
C TRP A 9 -1.56 -26.30 -2.90
N LEU A 10 -1.17 -25.05 -3.18
CA LEU A 10 -2.10 -23.91 -3.07
C LEU A 10 -3.18 -23.94 -4.15
N LEU A 11 -2.89 -24.43 -5.36
CA LEU A 11 -3.90 -24.64 -6.39
C LEU A 11 -4.91 -25.72 -6.00
N GLU A 12 -4.48 -26.78 -5.30
CA GLU A 12 -5.38 -27.86 -4.89
C GLU A 12 -6.18 -27.54 -3.63
N GLN A 13 -5.55 -26.85 -2.65
CA GLN A 13 -6.10 -26.72 -1.30
C GLN A 13 -6.55 -25.31 -0.95
N GLY A 14 -6.06 -24.29 -1.67
CA GLY A 14 -6.33 -22.89 -1.35
C GLY A 14 -7.81 -22.54 -1.48
N GLY A 15 -8.31 -21.73 -0.54
CA GLY A 15 -9.62 -21.10 -0.70
C GLY A 15 -9.68 -20.17 -1.93
N PRO A 16 -10.87 -19.67 -2.32
CA PRO A 16 -11.08 -18.99 -3.62
C PRO A 16 -10.06 -17.90 -3.95
N SER A 17 -9.76 -16.99 -3.01
CA SER A 17 -8.76 -15.93 -3.21
C SER A 17 -7.34 -16.45 -3.35
N VAL A 18 -6.95 -17.45 -2.54
CA VAL A 18 -5.60 -18.03 -2.62
C VAL A 18 -5.46 -18.82 -3.92
N HIS A 19 -6.45 -19.63 -4.29
CA HIS A 19 -6.48 -20.38 -5.54
C HIS A 19 -6.37 -19.46 -6.75
N PHE A 20 -7.30 -18.50 -6.89
CA PHE A 20 -7.32 -17.57 -8.01
C PHE A 20 -6.01 -16.78 -8.14
N ARG A 21 -5.50 -16.24 -7.03
CA ARG A 21 -4.26 -15.48 -7.06
C ARG A 21 -3.04 -16.38 -7.32
N THR A 22 -3.02 -17.62 -6.86
CA THR A 22 -1.93 -18.55 -7.22
C THR A 22 -1.93 -18.81 -8.72
N LEU A 23 -3.11 -19.08 -9.29
CA LEU A 23 -3.30 -19.33 -10.72
C LEU A 23 -2.88 -18.14 -11.60
N VAL A 24 -3.29 -16.92 -11.23
CA VAL A 24 -3.07 -15.72 -12.05
C VAL A 24 -1.77 -15.00 -11.71
N ASP A 25 -1.45 -14.82 -10.44
CA ASP A 25 -0.31 -13.99 -10.00
C ASP A 25 1.01 -14.76 -9.95
N LEU A 26 0.99 -16.03 -9.54
CA LEU A 26 2.21 -16.82 -9.36
C LEU A 26 2.51 -17.68 -10.59
N VAL A 27 1.47 -18.29 -11.20
CA VAL A 27 1.64 -19.16 -12.38
C VAL A 27 1.51 -18.39 -13.70
N GLY A 28 0.70 -17.33 -13.74
CA GLY A 28 0.40 -16.60 -14.98
C GLY A 28 -0.38 -17.45 -15.99
N HIS A 29 -1.26 -18.33 -15.51
CA HIS A 29 -2.00 -19.28 -16.35
C HIS A 29 -2.86 -18.55 -17.39
N GLN A 30 -2.82 -19.00 -18.65
CA GLN A 30 -3.50 -18.34 -19.79
C GLN A 30 -4.77 -19.07 -20.27
N ASP A 31 -5.04 -20.28 -19.78
CA ASP A 31 -6.29 -21.00 -20.09
C ASP A 31 -7.51 -20.23 -19.56
N VAL A 32 -8.28 -19.70 -20.51
CA VAL A 32 -9.45 -18.86 -20.26
C VAL A 32 -10.50 -19.59 -19.42
N LEU A 33 -10.72 -20.89 -19.66
CA LEU A 33 -11.75 -21.63 -18.94
C LEU A 33 -11.37 -21.80 -17.48
N LYS A 34 -10.12 -22.21 -17.19
CA LYS A 34 -9.66 -22.36 -15.81
C LYS A 34 -9.66 -21.03 -15.05
N VAL A 35 -9.19 -19.96 -15.68
CA VAL A 35 -9.17 -18.64 -15.07
C VAL A 35 -10.60 -18.12 -14.82
N SER A 36 -11.53 -18.36 -15.76
CA SER A 36 -12.94 -17.98 -15.60
C SER A 36 -13.60 -18.73 -14.44
N CYS A 37 -13.41 -20.05 -14.32
CA CYS A 37 -13.97 -20.81 -13.20
C CYS A 37 -13.42 -20.31 -11.85
N ALA A 38 -12.10 -20.10 -11.76
CA ALA A 38 -11.48 -19.56 -10.55
C ALA A 38 -11.98 -18.14 -10.21
N LEU A 39 -12.25 -17.32 -11.23
CA LEU A 39 -12.84 -15.99 -11.06
C LEU A 39 -14.29 -16.07 -10.55
N ASP A 40 -15.09 -16.98 -11.09
CA ASP A 40 -16.47 -17.20 -10.66
C ASP A 40 -16.53 -17.63 -9.19
N ASP A 41 -15.64 -18.53 -8.77
CA ASP A 41 -15.50 -18.92 -7.37
C ASP A 41 -15.06 -17.76 -6.48
N LEU A 42 -14.12 -16.93 -6.96
CA LEU A 42 -13.67 -15.74 -6.26
C LEU A 42 -14.81 -14.75 -6.04
N ILE A 43 -15.54 -14.36 -7.09
CA ILE A 43 -16.62 -13.38 -7.02
C ILE A 43 -17.78 -13.91 -6.16
N ASN A 44 -17.99 -15.22 -6.16
CA ASN A 44 -19.05 -15.83 -5.36
C ASN A 44 -18.67 -16.06 -3.89
N SER A 45 -17.39 -15.92 -3.54
CA SER A 45 -16.89 -16.02 -2.18
C SER A 45 -17.58 -15.00 -1.23
N PRO A 46 -18.06 -15.44 -0.04
CA PRO A 46 -18.71 -14.56 0.91
C PRO A 46 -17.87 -13.35 1.34
N ILE A 47 -16.54 -13.53 1.49
CA ILE A 47 -15.65 -12.43 1.88
C ILE A 47 -15.52 -11.39 0.76
N VAL A 48 -15.46 -11.82 -0.51
CA VAL A 48 -15.36 -10.90 -1.65
C VAL A 48 -16.66 -10.12 -1.82
N LYS A 49 -17.82 -10.79 -1.77
CA LYS A 49 -19.13 -10.12 -1.83
C LYS A 49 -19.28 -9.05 -0.74
N MET A 50 -18.96 -9.40 0.50
CA MET A 50 -19.00 -8.46 1.63
C MET A 50 -18.12 -7.22 1.40
N TRP A 51 -16.91 -7.38 0.86
CA TRP A 51 -16.03 -6.25 0.58
C TRP A 51 -16.43 -5.47 -0.67
N LEU A 52 -17.01 -6.11 -1.69
CA LEU A 52 -17.59 -5.42 -2.84
C LEU A 52 -18.72 -4.50 -2.39
N ASP A 53 -19.64 -4.98 -1.56
CA ASP A 53 -20.77 -4.18 -1.04
C ASP A 53 -20.32 -2.91 -0.29
N ARG A 54 -19.15 -2.97 0.35
CA ARG A 54 -18.52 -1.84 1.05
C ARG A 54 -17.93 -0.79 0.11
N LEU A 55 -17.67 -1.11 -1.17
CA LEU A 55 -17.06 -0.20 -2.15
C LEU A 55 -18.05 0.85 -2.69
N SER A 56 -19.09 1.16 -1.92
CA SER A 56 -20.16 2.10 -2.25
C SER A 56 -19.99 3.50 -1.60
N GLY A 57 -19.03 3.66 -0.67
CA GLY A 57 -18.83 4.90 0.13
C GLY A 57 -18.54 6.16 -0.69
N GLY A 58 -18.75 7.37 -0.18
CA GLY A 58 -18.63 8.66 -0.90
C GLY A 58 -17.22 9.14 -1.29
N LEU A 59 -17.09 10.39 -1.77
CA LEU A 59 -15.81 11.03 -2.16
C LEU A 59 -15.31 12.09 -1.16
N SER A 60 -15.90 12.17 0.03
CA SER A 60 -15.39 13.01 1.12
C SER A 60 -14.06 12.46 1.65
N LEU A 61 -13.24 13.28 2.32
CA LEU A 61 -11.97 12.81 2.90
C LEU A 61 -12.19 11.61 3.82
N LYS A 62 -13.19 11.65 4.70
CA LYS A 62 -13.50 10.56 5.64
C LYS A 62 -13.96 9.28 4.93
N ALA A 63 -14.69 9.42 3.82
CA ALA A 63 -15.12 8.28 3.01
C ALA A 63 -13.93 7.67 2.25
N ILE A 64 -12.97 8.48 1.83
CA ILE A 64 -11.77 7.98 1.15
C ILE A 64 -10.79 7.36 2.14
N HIS A 65 -10.56 8.04 3.26
CA HIS A 65 -9.48 7.79 4.19
C HIS A 65 -9.97 7.88 5.64
N SER A 66 -10.20 6.73 6.25
CA SER A 66 -10.51 6.59 7.68
C SER A 66 -10.32 5.14 8.15
N SER A 67 -10.35 4.95 9.47
CA SER A 67 -10.25 3.63 10.10
C SER A 67 -11.49 2.74 9.92
N ARG A 68 -12.56 3.24 9.29
CA ARG A 68 -13.78 2.46 9.07
C ARG A 68 -13.55 1.42 7.97
N PRO A 69 -14.04 0.18 8.13
CA PRO A 69 -13.87 -0.86 7.09
C PRO A 69 -14.42 -0.45 5.72
N ASP A 70 -15.48 0.36 5.67
CA ASP A 70 -16.12 0.82 4.43
C ASP A 70 -15.48 2.08 3.82
N SER A 71 -14.35 2.54 4.33
CA SER A 71 -13.57 3.57 3.65
C SER A 71 -13.03 3.02 2.33
N TYR A 72 -12.90 3.89 1.32
CA TYR A 72 -12.31 3.51 0.04
C TYR A 72 -10.94 2.88 0.24
N GLU A 73 -10.10 3.46 1.11
CA GLU A 73 -8.77 2.92 1.36
C GLU A 73 -8.80 1.46 1.77
N ASN A 74 -9.60 1.17 2.80
CA ASN A 74 -9.67 -0.15 3.37
C ASN A 74 -10.31 -1.15 2.41
N THR A 75 -11.39 -0.73 1.76
CA THR A 75 -12.14 -1.60 0.86
C THR A 75 -11.36 -1.90 -0.42
N MET A 76 -10.78 -0.88 -1.05
CA MET A 76 -10.03 -1.02 -2.29
C MET A 76 -8.77 -1.87 -2.07
N GLY A 77 -7.98 -1.54 -1.04
CA GLY A 77 -6.77 -2.30 -0.71
C GLY A 77 -7.07 -3.77 -0.41
N LYS A 78 -8.15 -4.04 0.32
CA LYS A 78 -8.59 -5.40 0.63
C LYS A 78 -9.10 -6.17 -0.59
N LEU A 79 -9.90 -5.55 -1.46
CA LEU A 79 -10.39 -6.21 -2.67
C LEU A 79 -9.24 -6.62 -3.60
N VAL A 80 -8.24 -5.76 -3.75
CA VAL A 80 -7.03 -6.09 -4.52
C VAL A 80 -6.25 -7.23 -3.87
N GLN A 81 -6.09 -7.18 -2.54
CA GLN A 81 -5.46 -8.27 -1.79
C GLN A 81 -6.20 -9.62 -1.97
N LEU A 82 -7.53 -9.61 -2.10
CA LEU A 82 -8.34 -10.80 -2.38
C LEU A 82 -8.27 -11.29 -3.83
N GLY A 83 -7.75 -10.48 -4.75
CA GLY A 83 -7.52 -10.84 -6.15
C GLY A 83 -8.23 -9.94 -7.17
N MET A 84 -9.11 -9.03 -6.73
CA MET A 84 -9.81 -8.11 -7.63
C MET A 84 -8.83 -7.13 -8.29
N ARG A 85 -9.02 -6.84 -9.57
CA ARG A 85 -8.14 -5.98 -10.35
C ARG A 85 -8.86 -5.41 -11.56
N ALA A 86 -8.24 -4.42 -12.18
CA ALA A 86 -8.68 -3.84 -13.44
C ALA A 86 -8.96 -4.93 -14.50
N GLY A 87 -10.04 -4.77 -15.24
CA GLY A 87 -10.49 -5.73 -16.26
C GLY A 87 -11.45 -6.80 -15.73
N LEU A 88 -11.69 -6.87 -14.41
CA LEU A 88 -12.65 -7.81 -13.82
C LEU A 88 -13.97 -7.10 -13.50
N GLN A 89 -15.06 -7.61 -14.06
CA GLN A 89 -16.42 -7.24 -13.63
C GLN A 89 -16.81 -8.07 -12.40
N PRO A 90 -17.52 -7.51 -11.40
CA PRO A 90 -18.13 -6.18 -11.33
C PRO A 90 -17.20 -5.05 -10.86
N PHE A 91 -15.95 -5.34 -10.53
CA PHE A 91 -15.03 -4.40 -9.88
C PHE A 91 -14.77 -3.14 -10.71
N ASP A 92 -14.60 -3.28 -12.03
CA ASP A 92 -14.44 -2.15 -12.95
C ASP A 92 -15.59 -1.13 -12.89
N ASN A 93 -16.83 -1.61 -12.73
CA ASN A 93 -18.01 -0.75 -12.62
C ASN A 93 -17.99 0.01 -11.29
N MET A 94 -17.62 -0.66 -10.20
CA MET A 94 -17.59 -0.04 -8.87
C MET A 94 -16.46 0.99 -8.72
N THR A 95 -15.34 0.80 -9.43
CA THR A 95 -14.20 1.73 -9.37
C THR A 95 -14.36 2.93 -10.31
N LEU A 96 -15.27 2.88 -11.28
CA LEU A 96 -15.45 3.90 -12.32
C LEU A 96 -15.56 5.32 -11.75
N ARG A 97 -16.38 5.50 -10.71
CA ARG A 97 -16.59 6.80 -10.04
C ARG A 97 -15.32 7.43 -9.49
N TYR A 98 -14.36 6.65 -9.00
CA TYR A 98 -13.09 7.17 -8.46
C TYR A 98 -12.14 7.54 -9.59
N ARG A 99 -12.15 6.77 -10.68
CA ARG A 99 -11.40 7.08 -11.92
C ARG A 99 -11.93 8.38 -12.54
N ALA A 100 -13.24 8.49 -12.71
CA ALA A 100 -13.90 9.69 -13.22
C ALA A 100 -13.59 10.91 -12.34
N TRP A 101 -13.68 10.77 -11.01
CA TRP A 101 -13.36 11.89 -10.11
C TRP A 101 -11.94 12.42 -10.31
N LEU A 102 -10.94 11.55 -10.47
CA LEU A 102 -9.56 11.98 -10.73
C LEU A 102 -9.42 12.74 -12.06
N THR A 103 -10.18 12.34 -13.08
CA THR A 103 -10.19 12.97 -14.40
C THR A 103 -10.89 14.33 -14.37
N ASP A 104 -12.10 14.37 -13.80
CA ASP A 104 -12.99 15.55 -13.84
C ASP A 104 -12.56 16.64 -12.86
N ASN A 105 -11.82 16.26 -11.82
CA ASN A 105 -11.24 17.20 -10.89
C ASN A 105 -9.74 17.12 -11.14
N PRO A 106 -9.08 17.98 -11.95
CA PRO A 106 -7.63 18.04 -12.04
C PRO A 106 -7.00 18.74 -10.82
N PRO A 107 -5.69 18.59 -10.55
CA PRO A 107 -5.03 19.24 -9.42
C PRO A 107 -5.22 20.78 -9.46
N GLY A 108 -5.86 21.33 -8.43
CA GLY A 108 -6.15 22.75 -8.26
C GLY A 108 -6.01 23.21 -6.80
N GLU A 109 -6.21 24.50 -6.55
CA GLU A 109 -5.85 25.16 -5.26
C GLU A 109 -7.00 25.20 -4.23
N GLU A 110 -8.22 24.79 -4.59
CA GLU A 110 -9.43 25.12 -3.80
C GLU A 110 -9.76 24.13 -2.65
N GLU A 111 -9.41 22.84 -2.72
CA GLU A 111 -9.70 21.87 -1.64
C GLU A 111 -8.47 21.62 -0.75
N VAL A 112 -8.56 21.98 0.54
CA VAL A 112 -7.51 21.83 1.57
C VAL A 112 -6.85 20.44 1.56
N PHE A 113 -7.65 19.38 1.42
CA PHE A 113 -7.21 17.98 1.38
C PHE A 113 -7.24 17.35 -0.02
N GLY A 114 -7.60 18.12 -1.05
CA GLY A 114 -7.68 17.65 -2.43
C GLY A 114 -6.39 16.93 -2.89
N PRO A 115 -5.19 17.47 -2.61
CA PRO A 115 -3.96 16.79 -3.00
C PRO A 115 -3.75 15.44 -2.31
N PHE A 116 -4.06 15.33 -1.01
CA PHE A 116 -3.92 14.07 -0.28
C PHE A 116 -4.94 13.02 -0.77
N LYS A 117 -6.20 13.42 -0.97
CA LYS A 117 -7.24 12.54 -1.55
C LYS A 117 -6.79 11.95 -2.89
N ARG A 118 -6.21 12.78 -3.77
CA ARG A 118 -5.69 12.34 -5.07
C ARG A 118 -4.59 11.32 -4.94
N ILE A 119 -3.65 11.52 -4.02
CA ILE A 119 -2.55 10.58 -3.75
C ILE A 119 -3.14 9.22 -3.34
N VAL A 120 -4.07 9.19 -2.39
CA VAL A 120 -4.70 7.94 -1.92
C VAL A 120 -5.47 7.24 -3.05
N LEU A 121 -6.30 7.97 -3.79
CA LEU A 121 -7.07 7.42 -4.91
C LEU A 121 -6.16 6.86 -6.00
N ALA A 122 -5.18 7.64 -6.46
CA ALA A 122 -4.25 7.23 -7.51
C ALA A 122 -3.39 6.05 -7.07
N ALA A 123 -2.95 6.00 -5.81
CA ALA A 123 -2.17 4.90 -5.28
C ALA A 123 -2.93 3.58 -5.31
N LEU A 124 -4.17 3.58 -4.85
CA LEU A 124 -4.98 2.35 -4.84
C LEU A 124 -5.51 1.96 -6.21
N LEU A 125 -5.75 2.92 -7.11
CA LEU A 125 -6.04 2.62 -8.51
C LEU A 125 -4.83 2.02 -9.22
N SER A 126 -3.63 2.55 -8.97
CA SER A 126 -2.38 1.97 -9.47
C SER A 126 -2.21 0.54 -8.94
N TYR A 127 -2.38 0.33 -7.63
CA TYR A 127 -2.33 -0.99 -7.00
C TYR A 127 -3.33 -1.99 -7.60
N ALA A 128 -4.51 -1.52 -7.99
CA ALA A 128 -5.53 -2.33 -8.64
C ALA A 128 -5.29 -2.59 -10.14
N GLY A 129 -4.22 -2.07 -10.73
CA GLY A 129 -3.90 -2.26 -12.16
C GLY A 129 -4.49 -1.23 -13.11
N TYR A 130 -4.93 -0.06 -12.62
CA TYR A 130 -5.33 1.07 -13.47
C TYR A 130 -4.19 2.08 -13.69
N ASP A 131 -2.94 1.66 -13.52
CA ASP A 131 -1.74 2.50 -13.63
C ASP A 131 -1.51 3.05 -15.05
N GLU A 132 -2.00 2.38 -16.08
CA GLU A 132 -1.95 2.86 -17.47
C GLU A 132 -3.07 3.85 -17.84
N THR A 133 -4.03 4.11 -16.94
CA THR A 133 -4.99 5.19 -17.18
C THR A 133 -4.25 6.53 -17.16
N SER A 134 -4.49 7.39 -18.16
CA SER A 134 -3.73 8.62 -18.39
C SER A 134 -3.63 9.51 -17.15
N THR A 135 -4.74 9.62 -16.40
CA THR A 135 -4.81 10.42 -15.17
C THR A 135 -3.99 9.81 -14.03
N VAL A 136 -4.13 8.50 -13.75
CA VAL A 136 -3.35 7.83 -12.69
C VAL A 136 -1.87 7.89 -13.03
N LYS A 137 -1.51 7.53 -14.26
CA LYS A 137 -0.15 7.61 -14.79
C LYS A 137 0.48 8.99 -14.57
N THR A 138 -0.24 10.04 -14.94
CA THR A 138 0.22 11.43 -14.79
C THR A 138 0.44 11.79 -13.32
N ILE A 139 -0.48 11.44 -12.42
CA ILE A 139 -0.34 11.74 -10.99
C ILE A 139 0.88 11.02 -10.41
N VAL A 140 1.00 9.71 -10.66
CA VAL A 140 2.08 8.88 -10.12
C VAL A 140 3.45 9.35 -10.61
N THR A 141 3.62 9.58 -11.92
CA THR A 141 4.89 10.06 -12.48
C THR A 141 5.25 11.47 -11.97
N ARG A 142 4.27 12.37 -11.83
CA ARG A 142 4.53 13.72 -11.28
C ARG A 142 4.91 13.65 -9.80
N ARG A 143 4.26 12.77 -9.01
CA ARG A 143 4.62 12.53 -7.61
C ARG A 143 6.05 12.03 -7.48
N LEU A 144 6.47 11.06 -8.29
CA LEU A 144 7.87 10.61 -8.33
C LEU A 144 8.83 11.78 -8.57
N GLY A 145 8.54 12.63 -9.56
CA GLY A 145 9.38 13.79 -9.87
C GLY A 145 9.47 14.79 -8.72
N ILE A 146 8.39 15.00 -7.96
CA ILE A 146 8.39 15.86 -6.77
C ILE A 146 9.25 15.25 -5.66
N LEU A 147 9.04 13.97 -5.35
CA LEU A 147 9.79 13.27 -4.31
C LEU A 147 11.27 13.23 -4.64
N HIS A 148 11.61 12.85 -5.87
CA HIS A 148 12.99 12.80 -6.33
C HIS A 148 13.70 14.15 -6.21
N ARG A 149 13.07 15.26 -6.66
CA ARG A 149 13.66 16.59 -6.49
C ARG A 149 13.83 16.96 -5.02
N SER A 150 12.87 16.60 -4.17
CA SER A 150 12.94 16.91 -2.75
C SER A 150 14.10 16.19 -2.06
N VAL A 151 14.33 14.91 -2.40
CA VAL A 151 15.43 14.14 -1.81
C VAL A 151 16.80 14.52 -2.38
N MET A 152 16.87 14.99 -3.63
CA MET A 152 18.13 15.39 -4.26
C MET A 152 18.60 16.80 -3.88
N ASN A 153 17.66 17.72 -3.62
CA ASN A 153 17.97 19.13 -3.43
C ASN A 153 17.81 19.62 -1.99
N GLY A 154 17.35 18.78 -1.06
CA GLY A 154 17.05 19.18 0.30
C GLY A 154 17.64 18.22 1.34
N SER A 155 18.08 18.77 2.47
CA SER A 155 18.36 17.99 3.67
C SER A 155 17.06 17.69 4.43
N LEU A 156 16.97 16.53 5.10
CA LEU A 156 15.83 16.21 5.96
C LEU A 156 15.72 17.17 7.15
N SER A 157 16.81 17.84 7.53
CA SER A 157 16.81 18.93 8.50
C SER A 157 15.98 20.15 8.05
N GLU A 158 15.85 20.39 6.74
CA GLU A 158 15.09 21.50 6.16
C GLU A 158 13.58 21.24 6.04
N ILE A 159 13.09 20.12 6.57
CA ILE A 159 11.66 19.82 6.58
C ILE A 159 10.88 20.84 7.41
N TYR A 160 11.51 21.35 8.47
CA TYR A 160 10.85 22.15 9.48
C TYR A 160 11.06 23.64 9.26
N ALA A 161 10.05 24.42 9.65
CA ALA A 161 10.13 25.86 9.72
C ALA A 161 11.10 26.31 10.83
N SER A 162 11.38 27.61 10.88
CA SER A 162 12.25 28.19 11.90
C SER A 162 11.62 28.06 13.30
N GLU A 163 12.44 28.18 14.35
CA GLU A 163 11.93 28.25 15.72
C GLU A 163 11.01 29.45 15.95
N GLU A 164 11.22 30.55 15.20
CA GLU A 164 10.36 31.73 15.24
C GLU A 164 8.97 31.41 14.69
N ASP A 165 8.89 30.74 13.54
CA ASP A 165 7.61 30.29 12.98
C ASP A 165 6.91 29.30 13.92
N GLN A 166 7.68 28.42 14.57
CA GLN A 166 7.15 27.43 15.51
C GLN A 166 6.44 28.08 16.72
N LYS A 167 6.90 29.24 17.19
CA LYS A 167 6.28 29.96 18.32
C LYS A 167 4.84 30.41 18.03
N HIS A 168 4.48 30.54 16.75
CA HIS A 168 3.14 30.93 16.32
C HIS A 168 2.17 29.73 16.21
N VAL A 169 2.66 28.50 16.36
CA VAL A 169 1.83 27.29 16.33
C VAL A 169 0.96 27.22 17.60
N PRO A 170 -0.37 27.06 17.48
CA PRO A 170 -1.26 26.93 18.63
C PRO A 170 -0.83 25.81 19.58
N GLY A 171 -1.00 26.01 20.89
CA GLY A 171 -0.54 25.08 21.93
C GLY A 171 -1.02 23.63 21.75
N VAL A 172 -2.21 23.43 21.19
CA VAL A 172 -2.77 22.09 20.86
C VAL A 172 -1.92 21.31 19.84
N HIS A 173 -1.13 22.00 19.04
CA HIS A 173 -0.21 21.40 18.06
C HIS A 173 1.27 21.52 18.48
N SER A 174 1.57 22.06 19.66
CA SER A 174 2.94 22.22 20.16
C SER A 174 3.78 20.92 20.24
N PRO A 175 3.19 19.70 20.39
CA PRO A 175 3.98 18.47 20.29
C PRO A 175 4.52 18.18 18.87
N HIS A 176 4.03 18.88 17.85
CA HIS A 176 4.39 18.68 16.45
C HIS A 176 5.22 19.84 15.93
N ARG A 177 6.31 19.52 15.22
CA ARG A 177 7.12 20.52 14.52
C ARG A 177 6.37 21.02 13.28
N LEU A 178 6.43 22.33 13.03
CA LEU A 178 5.83 22.97 11.87
C LEU A 178 6.64 22.65 10.62
N ILE A 179 5.97 22.12 9.61
CA ILE A 179 6.56 21.82 8.31
C ILE A 179 6.66 23.10 7.48
N ARG A 180 7.84 23.34 6.90
CA ARG A 180 8.16 24.52 6.08
C ARG A 180 7.15 24.70 4.95
N ALA A 181 6.71 25.95 4.73
CA ALA A 181 5.71 26.29 3.71
C ALA A 181 6.12 25.86 2.29
N GLY A 182 7.41 25.99 1.95
CA GLY A 182 7.97 25.65 0.64
C GLY A 182 7.88 24.17 0.24
N LEU A 183 7.56 23.27 1.18
CA LEU A 183 7.33 21.85 0.88
C LEU A 183 5.90 21.56 0.37
N LYS A 184 5.01 22.55 0.38
CA LYS A 184 3.63 22.40 -0.07
C LYS A 184 3.56 22.63 -1.58
N GLY A 185 2.96 21.70 -2.30
CA GLY A 185 2.69 21.84 -3.73
C GLY A 185 1.27 21.40 -4.12
N ARG A 186 0.94 21.60 -5.40
CA ARG A 186 -0.36 21.20 -5.99
C ARG A 186 -0.67 19.71 -5.85
N LEU A 187 0.36 18.87 -5.73
CA LEU A 187 0.25 17.43 -5.51
C LEU A 187 0.68 17.02 -4.10
N GLY A 188 0.39 17.87 -3.12
CA GLY A 188 0.61 17.58 -1.71
C GLY A 188 1.99 18.01 -1.23
N LEU A 189 2.39 17.46 -0.09
CA LEU A 189 3.73 17.71 0.45
C LEU A 189 4.78 17.02 -0.42
N ALA A 190 5.93 17.67 -0.58
CA ALA A 190 7.11 17.09 -1.22
C ALA A 190 7.81 16.04 -0.33
N LEU A 191 7.04 15.30 0.47
CA LEU A 191 7.52 14.27 1.39
C LEU A 191 6.91 12.92 1.02
N PRO A 192 7.65 11.81 1.17
CA PRO A 192 7.13 10.46 0.90
C PRO A 192 6.02 10.02 1.84
N PHE A 193 4.90 9.57 1.28
CA PHE A 193 3.86 8.84 2.01
C PHE A 193 3.88 7.36 1.68
N VAL A 194 3.30 6.52 2.54
CA VAL A 194 3.12 5.09 2.25
C VAL A 194 2.35 4.86 0.94
N TYR A 195 1.42 5.75 0.60
CA TYR A 195 0.67 5.71 -0.66
C TYR A 195 1.55 5.99 -1.89
N ASP A 196 2.60 6.82 -1.76
CA ASP A 196 3.51 7.06 -2.88
C ASP A 196 4.26 5.77 -3.22
N LEU A 197 4.78 5.06 -2.21
CA LEU A 197 5.44 3.77 -2.40
C LEU A 197 4.48 2.73 -2.98
N LEU A 198 3.22 2.73 -2.52
CA LEU A 198 2.21 1.82 -3.03
C LEU A 198 1.94 2.08 -4.51
N ALA A 199 1.76 3.36 -4.88
CA ALA A 199 1.51 3.75 -6.25
C ALA A 199 2.69 3.39 -7.17
N LEU A 200 3.90 3.74 -6.74
CA LEU A 200 5.13 3.62 -7.52
C LEU A 200 5.61 2.17 -7.64
N GLY A 201 5.42 1.36 -6.60
CA GLY A 201 5.72 -0.08 -6.61
C GLY A 201 4.74 -0.90 -7.44
N ASN A 202 3.67 -0.29 -7.97
CA ASN A 202 2.67 -0.96 -8.82
C ASN A 202 2.46 -0.25 -10.18
N ALA A 203 3.29 0.75 -10.51
CA ALA A 203 3.20 1.49 -11.75
C ALA A 203 4.17 0.91 -12.80
N HIS A 204 3.67 0.18 -13.78
CA HIS A 204 4.49 -0.50 -14.79
C HIS A 204 5.38 0.48 -15.56
N GLN A 205 4.86 1.66 -15.89
CA GLN A 205 5.58 2.73 -16.55
C GLN A 205 6.76 3.28 -15.73
N VAL A 206 6.74 3.14 -14.40
CA VAL A 206 7.83 3.57 -13.53
C VAL A 206 8.86 2.45 -13.37
N LEU A 207 8.39 1.21 -13.16
CA LEU A 207 9.26 0.06 -12.90
C LEU A 207 9.98 -0.45 -14.15
N LYS A 208 9.38 -0.30 -15.34
CA LYS A 208 9.98 -0.72 -16.62
C LYS A 208 10.86 0.33 -17.28
N ASP A 209 10.76 1.60 -16.88
CA ASP A 209 11.62 2.69 -17.36
C ASP A 209 12.86 2.80 -16.45
N PRO A 210 14.08 2.50 -16.94
CA PRO A 210 15.29 2.55 -16.11
C PRO A 210 15.55 3.93 -15.48
N VAL A 211 15.18 5.01 -16.16
CA VAL A 211 15.38 6.38 -15.66
C VAL A 211 14.42 6.68 -14.51
N GLN A 212 13.17 6.24 -14.63
CA GLN A 212 12.18 6.43 -13.54
C GLN A 212 12.48 5.48 -12.38
N ARG A 213 12.86 4.23 -12.65
CA ARG A 213 13.27 3.27 -11.60
C ARG A 213 14.47 3.79 -10.81
N ALA A 214 15.48 4.36 -11.47
CA ALA A 214 16.63 4.96 -10.78
C ALA A 214 16.22 6.13 -9.85
N LYS A 215 15.29 6.99 -10.29
CA LYS A 215 14.74 8.06 -9.42
C LYS A 215 14.01 7.49 -8.21
N LEU A 216 13.23 6.44 -8.42
CA LEU A 216 12.48 5.78 -7.36
C LEU A 216 13.42 5.16 -6.34
N GLU A 217 14.43 4.40 -6.77
CA GLU A 217 15.42 3.80 -5.87
C GLU A 217 16.16 4.86 -5.03
N LYS A 218 16.41 6.06 -5.57
CA LYS A 218 16.95 7.18 -4.77
C LYS A 218 16.00 7.68 -3.69
N VAL A 219 14.70 7.73 -3.97
CA VAL A 219 13.70 8.06 -2.95
C VAL A 219 13.65 6.97 -1.88
N ILE A 220 13.70 5.69 -2.28
CA ILE A 220 13.71 4.56 -1.34
C ILE A 220 14.96 4.58 -0.47
N ASP A 221 16.14 4.85 -1.04
CA ASP A 221 17.41 4.97 -0.29
C ASP A 221 17.29 5.98 0.86
N VAL A 222 16.73 7.16 0.60
CA VAL A 222 16.47 8.16 1.65
C VAL A 222 15.42 7.68 2.65
N VAL A 223 14.31 7.09 2.20
CA VAL A 223 13.28 6.54 3.10
C VAL A 223 13.86 5.48 4.04
N MET A 224 14.79 4.65 3.56
CA MET A 224 15.42 3.59 4.35
C MET A 224 16.56 4.09 5.25
N SER A 225 16.99 5.34 5.11
CA SER A 225 18.08 5.91 5.91
C SER A 225 17.70 6.08 7.39
N GLU A 226 18.69 5.99 8.28
CA GLU A 226 18.50 6.25 9.71
C GLU A 226 17.99 7.68 9.96
N GLU A 227 18.50 8.66 9.20
CA GLU A 227 18.07 10.06 9.30
C GLU A 227 16.56 10.20 9.04
N TYR A 228 16.04 9.58 7.97
CA TYR A 228 14.59 9.60 7.70
C TYR A 228 13.82 8.84 8.79
N GLN A 229 14.27 7.65 9.19
CA GLN A 229 13.57 6.84 10.18
C GLN A 229 13.59 7.49 11.59
N SER A 230 14.51 8.42 11.85
CA SER A 230 14.56 9.23 13.06
C SER A 230 13.55 10.39 13.09
N LEU A 231 12.95 10.74 11.95
CA LEU A 231 11.93 11.78 11.89
C LEU A 231 10.71 11.39 12.75
N PRO A 232 9.99 12.37 13.34
CA PRO A 232 8.69 12.11 13.96
C PRO A 232 7.73 11.40 12.99
N PRO A 233 6.99 10.37 13.45
CA PRO A 233 5.91 9.78 12.68
C PRO A 233 4.89 10.84 12.27
N GLY A 234 4.52 10.83 10.98
CA GLY A 234 3.67 11.84 10.39
C GLY A 234 4.37 13.16 10.05
N TYR A 235 5.69 13.27 10.21
CA TYR A 235 6.50 14.49 10.01
C TYR A 235 6.20 15.63 10.98
N GLY A 236 4.95 16.01 11.19
CA GLY A 236 4.60 17.13 12.05
C GLY A 236 3.28 17.78 11.65
N VAL A 237 3.22 19.11 11.70
CA VAL A 237 2.02 19.90 11.43
C VAL A 237 2.20 20.81 10.22
N VAL A 238 1.17 20.93 9.40
CA VAL A 238 1.10 21.85 8.26
C VAL A 238 0.06 22.94 8.51
N GLN A 239 0.45 24.20 8.35
CA GLN A 239 -0.48 25.33 8.29
C GLN A 239 -1.14 25.46 6.91
N ARG A 240 -2.45 25.69 6.84
CA ARG A 240 -3.19 26.08 5.63
C ARG A 240 -4.23 27.14 5.98
N GLY A 241 -4.03 28.36 5.47
CA GLY A 241 -4.73 29.54 5.99
C GLY A 241 -4.49 29.69 7.49
N ASP A 242 -5.56 29.89 8.25
CA ASP A 242 -5.50 30.07 9.71
C ASP A 242 -5.57 28.74 10.48
N ARG A 243 -5.53 27.60 9.78
CA ARG A 243 -5.69 26.27 10.38
C ARG A 243 -4.41 25.45 10.30
N TYR A 244 -4.27 24.53 11.25
CA TYR A 244 -3.15 23.61 11.36
C TYR A 244 -3.66 22.17 11.28
N TYR A 245 -2.90 21.32 10.59
CA TYR A 245 -3.27 19.93 10.36
C TYR A 245 -2.08 19.03 10.63
N VAL A 246 -2.27 18.01 11.47
CA VAL A 246 -1.25 16.98 11.68
C VAL A 246 -1.15 16.14 10.42
N VAL A 247 0.07 15.97 9.93
CA VAL A 247 0.36 15.11 8.80
C VAL A 247 0.53 13.68 9.31
N GLY A 248 -0.01 12.71 8.57
CA GLY A 248 0.11 11.30 8.87
C GLY A 248 0.81 10.54 7.74
N TRP A 249 0.91 9.22 7.90
CA TRP A 249 1.25 8.29 6.80
C TRP A 249 2.64 8.43 6.19
N SER A 250 3.60 8.97 6.95
CA SER A 250 5.03 8.86 6.65
C SER A 250 5.46 7.39 6.62
N VAL A 251 6.54 7.09 5.91
CA VAL A 251 7.02 5.72 5.71
C VAL A 251 7.93 5.28 6.85
N HIS A 252 7.35 5.08 8.03
CA HIS A 252 8.10 4.56 9.18
C HIS A 252 8.04 3.03 9.24
N LEU A 253 9.22 2.43 9.27
CA LEU A 253 9.42 0.99 9.38
C LEU A 253 8.94 0.52 10.76
N PRO A 254 8.05 -0.48 10.85
CA PRO A 254 7.66 -1.05 12.13
C PRO A 254 8.85 -1.81 12.73
N LYS A 255 8.95 -1.85 14.07
CA LYS A 255 9.96 -2.67 14.74
C LYS A 255 9.77 -4.14 14.36
N VAL A 256 10.83 -4.79 13.85
CA VAL A 256 10.79 -6.20 13.42
C VAL A 256 10.45 -7.13 14.57
N SER A 257 10.85 -6.81 15.80
CA SER A 257 10.53 -7.60 17.00
C SER A 257 9.11 -7.36 17.55
N SER A 258 8.37 -6.38 17.02
CA SER A 258 7.05 -6.03 17.56
C SER A 258 6.05 -7.18 17.42
N GLU A 259 5.07 -7.23 18.32
CA GLU A 259 4.00 -8.22 18.26
C GLU A 259 3.10 -8.06 17.02
N ASN A 260 3.05 -6.83 16.48
CA ASN A 260 2.28 -6.48 15.29
C ASN A 260 3.00 -6.87 13.99
N GLY A 261 3.12 -8.17 13.76
CA GLY A 261 3.69 -8.69 12.50
C GLY A 261 2.78 -8.49 11.28
N ALA A 262 1.50 -8.13 11.46
CA ALA A 262 0.63 -7.75 10.34
C ALA A 262 1.16 -6.49 9.62
N ARG A 263 1.51 -5.44 10.39
CA ARG A 263 2.10 -4.22 9.83
C ARG A 263 3.47 -4.48 9.20
N MET A 264 4.29 -5.33 9.82
CA MET A 264 5.58 -5.74 9.27
C MET A 264 5.40 -6.44 7.92
N LEU A 265 4.51 -7.45 7.86
CA LEU A 265 4.22 -8.21 6.65
C LEU A 265 3.70 -7.31 5.52
N TRP A 266 2.75 -6.41 5.83
CA TRP A 266 2.27 -5.43 4.85
C TRP A 266 3.38 -4.50 4.34
N MET A 267 4.23 -3.99 5.24
CA MET A 267 5.36 -3.14 4.86
C MET A 267 6.39 -3.90 4.01
N MET A 268 6.61 -5.18 4.26
CA MET A 268 7.46 -6.01 3.40
C MET A 268 6.86 -6.18 2.00
N GLU A 269 5.56 -6.42 1.88
CA GLU A 269 4.88 -6.50 0.57
C GLU A 269 4.96 -5.17 -0.19
N LEU A 270 4.82 -4.04 0.52
CA LEU A 270 5.00 -2.71 -0.06
C LEU A 270 6.41 -2.47 -0.61
N LEU A 271 7.44 -2.93 0.12
CA LEU A 271 8.84 -2.62 -0.16
C LEU A 271 9.55 -3.65 -1.04
N ALA A 272 9.00 -4.85 -1.18
CA ALA A 272 9.61 -5.95 -1.94
C ALA A 272 10.02 -5.60 -3.39
N PRO A 273 9.29 -4.74 -4.14
CA PRO A 273 9.70 -4.36 -5.49
C PRO A 273 11.00 -3.53 -5.57
N PHE A 274 11.48 -2.97 -4.45
CA PHE A 274 12.61 -2.04 -4.45
C PHE A 274 13.90 -2.72 -4.00
N GLU A 275 14.94 -2.64 -4.82
CA GLU A 275 16.23 -3.27 -4.52
C GLU A 275 16.89 -2.65 -3.27
N ARG A 276 16.84 -1.32 -3.15
CA ARG A 276 17.40 -0.61 -1.99
C ARG A 276 16.72 -1.01 -0.69
N ALA A 277 15.41 -1.26 -0.72
CA ALA A 277 14.70 -1.74 0.45
C ALA A 277 15.10 -3.17 0.82
N ARG A 278 15.18 -4.08 -0.17
CA ARG A 278 15.54 -5.49 0.05
C ARG A 278 16.93 -5.71 0.65
N THR A 279 17.88 -4.84 0.29
CA THR A 279 19.25 -4.92 0.81
C THR A 279 19.42 -4.28 2.19
N SER A 280 18.41 -3.55 2.68
CA SER A 280 18.43 -2.95 4.01
C SER A 280 18.51 -4.00 5.14
N THR A 281 19.03 -3.59 6.29
CA THR A 281 19.05 -4.43 7.50
C THR A 281 17.63 -4.79 7.94
N TRP A 282 16.71 -3.82 7.96
CA TRP A 282 15.33 -4.04 8.36
C TRP A 282 14.64 -5.14 7.53
N PHE A 283 14.79 -5.11 6.20
CA PHE A 283 14.12 -6.08 5.33
C PHE A 283 14.69 -7.48 5.51
N ARG A 284 16.01 -7.61 5.68
CA ARG A 284 16.67 -8.90 5.95
C ARG A 284 16.25 -9.49 7.29
N GLU A 285 16.15 -8.69 8.34
CA GLU A 285 15.65 -9.12 9.65
C GLU A 285 14.17 -9.54 9.59
N ALA A 286 13.34 -8.76 8.91
CA ALA A 286 11.92 -9.07 8.73
C ALA A 286 11.73 -10.36 7.91
N TRP A 287 12.56 -10.58 6.88
CA TRP A 287 12.58 -11.81 6.08
C TRP A 287 13.01 -13.01 6.92
N HIS A 288 14.06 -12.88 7.72
CA HIS A 288 14.45 -13.94 8.66
C HIS A 288 13.31 -14.31 9.61
N ARG A 289 12.55 -13.31 10.09
CA ARG A 289 11.38 -13.54 10.93
C ARG A 289 10.27 -14.30 10.22
N ILE A 290 10.04 -14.06 8.92
CA ILE A 290 9.12 -14.83 8.09
C ILE A 290 9.61 -16.28 7.94
N GLU A 291 10.90 -16.50 7.66
CA GLU A 291 11.48 -17.83 7.50
C GLU A 291 11.37 -18.69 8.76
N MET A 292 11.42 -18.08 9.96
CA MET A 292 11.16 -18.79 11.22
C MET A 292 9.72 -19.34 11.35
N GLN A 293 8.79 -18.94 10.48
CA GLN A 293 7.40 -19.43 10.47
C GLN A 293 7.20 -20.63 9.52
N LYS A 294 8.29 -21.15 8.93
CA LYS A 294 8.26 -22.31 8.05
C LYS A 294 8.00 -23.59 8.86
N THR A 295 7.10 -24.43 8.37
CA THR A 295 6.76 -25.71 8.99
C THR A 295 7.73 -26.81 8.57
N LEU A 296 7.68 -27.96 9.24
CA LEU A 296 8.45 -29.15 8.84
C LEU A 296 8.12 -29.64 7.43
N ARG A 297 6.93 -29.35 6.90
CA ARG A 297 6.52 -29.71 5.53
C ARG A 297 7.04 -28.72 4.49
N GLY A 298 7.57 -27.58 4.91
CA GLY A 298 8.07 -26.52 4.04
C GLY A 298 7.04 -25.44 3.67
N THR A 299 5.79 -25.59 4.09
CA THR A 299 4.77 -24.53 4.09
C THR A 299 5.07 -23.48 5.17
N TYR A 300 4.28 -22.41 5.26
CA TYR A 300 4.43 -21.37 6.27
C TYR A 300 3.15 -21.24 7.08
N ARG A 301 3.27 -20.96 8.37
CA ARG A 301 2.13 -20.71 9.25
C ARG A 301 2.39 -19.54 10.17
N PHE A 302 1.85 -18.37 9.81
CA PHE A 302 1.96 -17.17 10.63
C PHE A 302 1.05 -17.23 11.86
N PRO A 303 1.38 -16.49 12.93
CA PRO A 303 0.46 -16.25 14.03
C PRO A 303 -0.87 -15.64 13.51
N THR A 304 -2.00 -16.08 14.04
CA THR A 304 -3.34 -15.63 13.59
C THR A 304 -3.46 -14.11 13.49
N ARG A 305 -2.88 -13.39 14.46
CA ARG A 305 -2.89 -11.92 14.52
C ARG A 305 -2.14 -11.22 13.37
N TRP A 306 -1.27 -11.91 12.63
CA TRP A 306 -0.59 -11.34 11.45
C TRP A 306 -1.45 -11.35 10.20
N VAL A 307 -2.40 -12.29 10.15
CA VAL A 307 -3.26 -12.57 8.98
C VAL A 307 -4.75 -12.50 9.34
N SER A 308 -5.11 -11.69 10.33
CA SER A 308 -6.50 -11.47 10.73
C SER A 308 -7.09 -10.20 10.12
N ASP A 309 -8.42 -10.14 10.03
CA ASP A 309 -9.15 -8.90 9.81
C ASP A 309 -9.60 -8.32 11.15
N GLN A 310 -9.30 -7.04 11.37
CA GLN A 310 -9.71 -6.29 12.55
C GLN A 310 -11.10 -5.66 12.34
N ALA A 311 -11.77 -5.31 13.43
CA ALA A 311 -13.07 -4.63 13.37
C ALA A 311 -12.96 -3.18 12.86
N SER A 312 -11.81 -2.54 13.10
CA SER A 312 -11.48 -1.20 12.60
C SER A 312 -9.98 -1.06 12.48
N GLY A 313 -9.53 -0.10 11.68
CA GLY A 313 -8.11 0.15 11.43
C GLY A 313 -7.87 0.57 10.00
N TYR A 314 -6.60 0.70 9.64
CA TYR A 314 -6.16 1.11 8.32
C TYR A 314 -5.52 -0.07 7.60
N TRP A 315 -5.92 -0.32 6.36
CA TRP A 315 -5.36 -1.36 5.51
C TRP A 315 -3.86 -1.14 5.31
N VAL A 316 -3.42 0.11 5.14
CA VAL A 316 -1.99 0.47 5.04
C VAL A 316 -1.19 0.25 6.33
N ASN A 317 -1.81 -0.27 7.39
CA ASN A 317 -1.16 -0.71 8.63
C ASN A 317 -1.36 -2.21 8.90
N GLY A 318 -1.86 -2.98 7.92
CA GLY A 318 -2.12 -4.40 8.07
C GLY A 318 -3.35 -4.74 8.92
N ALA A 319 -4.37 -3.86 8.96
CA ALA A 319 -5.58 -4.14 9.74
C ALA A 319 -6.47 -5.24 9.11
N TYR A 320 -6.32 -5.55 7.83
CA TYR A 320 -7.22 -6.45 7.09
C TYR A 320 -6.46 -7.52 6.29
N MET A 321 -5.67 -8.36 6.95
CA MET A 321 -4.68 -9.24 6.32
C MET A 321 -5.20 -10.65 5.95
N ALA A 322 -6.43 -11.02 6.27
CA ALA A 322 -6.96 -12.33 5.87
C ALA A 322 -7.16 -12.44 4.33
N LEU A 323 -7.19 -13.65 3.77
CA LEU A 323 -7.61 -13.89 2.37
C LEU A 323 -8.84 -14.81 2.27
N GLY A 324 -9.23 -15.46 3.36
CA GLY A 324 -10.40 -16.32 3.47
C GLY A 324 -11.26 -15.99 4.70
N GLY A 325 -12.47 -16.55 4.71
CA GLY A 325 -13.45 -16.30 5.77
C GLY A 325 -13.18 -17.06 7.08
N ARG A 326 -13.42 -18.39 7.09
CA ARG A 326 -13.31 -19.20 8.31
C ARG A 326 -11.85 -19.34 8.74
N ARG A 327 -11.53 -18.94 9.98
CA ARG A 327 -10.19 -19.04 10.55
C ARG A 327 -9.94 -20.44 11.11
N THR A 328 -9.39 -21.32 10.27
CA THR A 328 -8.84 -22.60 10.71
C THR A 328 -7.33 -22.60 10.54
N ASP A 329 -6.65 -23.51 11.22
CA ASP A 329 -5.21 -23.71 11.09
C ASP A 329 -4.77 -23.92 9.64
N SER A 330 -5.53 -24.71 8.90
CA SER A 330 -5.28 -24.98 7.48
C SER A 330 -5.41 -23.73 6.62
N VAL A 331 -6.44 -22.91 6.84
CA VAL A 331 -6.62 -21.64 6.10
C VAL A 331 -5.47 -20.66 6.41
N ILE A 332 -5.07 -20.56 7.68
CA ILE A 332 -3.93 -19.71 8.07
C ILE A 332 -2.64 -20.17 7.37
N GLU A 333 -2.38 -21.48 7.30
CA GLU A 333 -1.21 -22.04 6.63
C GLU A 333 -1.22 -21.77 5.12
N GLN A 334 -2.38 -21.91 4.47
CA GLN A 334 -2.54 -21.58 3.05
C GLN A 334 -2.26 -20.10 2.76
N GLU A 335 -2.88 -19.19 3.54
CA GLU A 335 -2.69 -17.75 3.38
C GLU A 335 -1.25 -17.32 3.65
N SER A 336 -0.63 -17.87 4.69
CA SER A 336 0.74 -17.55 5.06
C SER A 336 1.72 -18.03 3.98
N THR A 337 1.53 -19.26 3.50
CA THR A 337 2.33 -19.83 2.40
C THR A 337 2.18 -19.00 1.13
N PHE A 338 0.94 -18.66 0.75
CA PHE A 338 0.69 -17.78 -0.40
C PHE A 338 1.40 -16.44 -0.27
N ARG A 339 1.33 -15.78 0.90
CA ARG A 339 1.99 -14.49 1.12
C ARG A 339 3.51 -14.56 1.01
N VAL A 340 4.13 -15.65 1.45
CA VAL A 340 5.58 -15.85 1.27
C VAL A 340 5.93 -16.01 -0.21
N LEU A 341 5.20 -16.83 -0.95
CA LEU A 341 5.41 -16.98 -2.40
C LEU A 341 5.17 -15.66 -3.14
N TRP A 342 4.13 -14.93 -2.74
CA TRP A 342 3.83 -13.61 -3.29
C TRP A 342 4.95 -12.60 -3.00
N LEU A 343 5.49 -12.58 -1.78
CA LEU A 343 6.65 -11.76 -1.44
C LEU A 343 7.84 -12.09 -2.34
N LYS A 344 8.20 -13.37 -2.49
CA LYS A 344 9.29 -13.79 -3.37
C LYS A 344 9.06 -13.33 -4.81
N HIS A 345 7.83 -13.50 -5.31
CA HIS A 345 7.44 -13.03 -6.63
C HIS A 345 7.59 -11.52 -6.79
N LEU A 346 7.21 -10.73 -5.78
CA LEU A 346 7.41 -9.27 -5.80
C LEU A 346 8.90 -8.88 -5.83
N MET A 347 9.78 -9.68 -5.22
CA MET A 347 11.22 -9.43 -5.26
C MET A 347 11.83 -9.68 -6.66
N THR A 348 11.18 -10.46 -7.52
CA THR A 348 11.74 -10.76 -8.87
C THR A 348 11.19 -9.87 -9.98
N ARG A 349 10.28 -8.93 -9.66
CA ARG A 349 9.75 -7.90 -10.56
C ARG A 349 10.69 -6.68 -10.67
#